data_AF-A0A1I4YU00-F1
#
_entry.id   AF-A0A1I4YU00-F1
#
_cell.length_a   1.000
_cell.length_b   1.000
_cell.length_c   1.000
_cell.angle_alpha   90.00
_cell.angle_beta   90.00
_cell.angle_gamma   90.00
#
_symmetry.space_group_name_H-M   'P 1'
#
loop_
_entity.id
_entity.type
_entity.pdbx_description
1 polymer ?
#
loop_
_entity_poly.entity_id
_entity_poly.type
_entity_poly.pdbx_seq_one_letter_code
_entity_poly.pdbx_strand_id
1 'polypeptide(L)'
;MGKITSSVRTGGLLVSLIVFTFSFILASTKHSAAELTVTTDETTAVSCFGGNDGAIKISVTGGNLDYTFDWSGPSTYSSSFEDINGLYAGTYTLKVTDTDGNSGDLTIVIDQPDALTMATPGSTPVSCNGGNDGTATARTVSGGNSGYQYKLDAGTYGTSDTFSGLTAGT
;
A
#
# COMPACT_ATOMS: atom_id res chain seq x y z
N MET A 1 -27.11 52.32 -20.38
CA MET A 1 -28.08 53.08 -21.22
C MET A 1 -27.34 53.76 -22.35
N GLY A 2 -27.51 53.29 -23.58
CA GLY A 2 -26.93 53.91 -24.78
C GLY A 2 -27.48 53.19 -26.00
N LYS A 3 -28.59 53.69 -26.54
CA LYS A 3 -29.30 53.08 -27.66
C LYS A 3 -28.72 53.70 -28.94
N ILE A 4 -27.81 53.00 -29.63
CA ILE A 4 -27.30 53.44 -30.93
C ILE A 4 -28.21 52.87 -32.02
N THR A 5 -29.03 53.73 -32.62
CA THR A 5 -29.88 53.40 -33.77
C THR A 5 -29.07 53.64 -35.04
N SER A 6 -28.64 52.58 -35.72
CA SER A 6 -28.08 52.70 -37.07
C SER A 6 -29.10 52.22 -38.10
N SER A 7 -29.45 53.09 -39.04
CA SER A 7 -30.36 52.82 -40.16
C SER A 7 -29.52 52.72 -41.44
N VAL A 8 -29.50 51.55 -42.07
CA VAL A 8 -28.98 51.36 -43.43
C VAL A 8 -30.18 51.16 -44.36
N ARG A 9 -30.43 52.14 -45.23
CA ARG A 9 -31.22 51.98 -46.45
C ARG A 9 -30.25 51.70 -47.59
N THR A 10 -30.34 50.52 -48.19
CA THR A 10 -30.03 50.33 -49.62
C THR A 10 -30.71 49.04 -50.09
N GLY A 11 -31.13 49.05 -51.35
CA GLY A 11 -32.23 48.25 -51.85
C GLY A 11 -31.97 46.76 -51.97
N GLY A 12 -33.05 45.99 -51.76
CA GLY A 12 -33.36 44.77 -52.50
C GLY A 12 -32.46 43.56 -52.28
N LEU A 13 -32.81 42.71 -51.30
CA LEU A 13 -33.04 41.26 -51.46
C LEU A 13 -33.50 40.72 -50.10
N LEU A 14 -34.68 40.10 -50.05
CA LEU A 14 -35.16 39.36 -48.88
C LEU A 14 -34.23 38.15 -48.68
N VAL A 15 -33.33 38.20 -47.68
CA VAL A 15 -32.69 37.01 -47.13
C VAL A 15 -32.88 36.99 -45.62
N SER A 16 -33.80 36.12 -45.23
CA SER A 16 -33.93 35.39 -43.97
C SER A 16 -33.35 36.02 -42.70
N LEU A 17 -34.28 36.38 -41.83
CA LEU A 17 -34.14 36.54 -40.39
C LEU A 17 -33.44 35.31 -39.78
N ILE A 18 -32.12 35.39 -39.55
CA ILE A 18 -31.47 34.59 -38.49
C ILE A 18 -31.03 35.57 -37.43
N VAL A 19 -31.88 35.67 -36.41
CA VAL A 19 -31.46 36.08 -35.08
C VAL A 19 -30.38 35.08 -34.68
N PHE A 20 -29.12 35.40 -34.95
CA PHE A 20 -28.04 34.78 -34.20
C PHE A 20 -28.26 35.27 -32.77
N THR A 21 -29.00 34.47 -32.00
CA THR A 21 -28.72 34.35 -30.59
C THR A 21 -27.24 34.03 -30.53
N PHE A 22 -26.42 35.06 -30.34
CA PHE A 22 -25.15 34.91 -29.67
C PHE A 22 -25.54 34.36 -28.29
N SER A 23 -25.81 33.05 -28.24
CA SER A 23 -25.44 32.26 -27.10
C SER A 23 -23.96 32.56 -26.96
N PHE A 24 -23.67 33.50 -26.07
CA PHE A 24 -22.45 33.50 -25.31
C PHE A 24 -22.49 32.17 -24.55
N ILE A 25 -22.16 31.09 -25.26
CA ILE A 25 -21.59 29.93 -24.61
C ILE A 25 -20.36 30.56 -23.97
N LEU A 26 -20.39 30.75 -22.65
CA LEU A 26 -19.15 30.70 -21.91
C LEU A 26 -18.58 29.34 -22.31
N ALA A 27 -17.72 29.32 -23.32
CA ALA A 27 -16.75 28.28 -23.47
C ALA A 27 -15.97 28.40 -22.17
N SER A 28 -16.42 27.62 -21.17
CA SER A 28 -15.63 27.32 -20.01
C SER A 28 -14.31 26.89 -20.61
N THR A 29 -13.31 27.76 -20.53
CA THR A 29 -11.96 27.36 -20.85
C THR A 29 -11.68 26.30 -19.81
N LYS A 30 -11.91 25.03 -20.17
CA LYS A 30 -11.34 23.89 -19.47
C LYS A 30 -9.85 24.10 -19.62
N HIS A 31 -9.32 24.93 -18.73
CA HIS A 31 -7.91 25.21 -18.61
C HIS A 31 -7.33 23.83 -18.39
N SER A 32 -6.49 23.39 -19.32
CA SER A 32 -5.93 22.05 -19.31
C SER A 32 -5.10 21.91 -18.05
N ALA A 33 -5.75 21.55 -16.94
CA ALA A 33 -5.09 21.21 -15.70
C ALA A 33 -4.07 20.13 -16.05
N ALA A 34 -2.86 20.28 -15.52
CA ALA A 34 -1.86 19.22 -15.63
C ALA A 34 -2.52 17.90 -15.21
N GLU A 35 -2.20 16.80 -15.87
CA GLU A 35 -2.81 15.51 -15.56
C GLU A 35 -2.57 15.16 -14.08
N LEU A 36 -3.64 14.76 -13.37
CA LEU A 36 -3.52 14.30 -12.00
C LEU A 36 -2.72 13.00 -12.00
N THR A 37 -1.56 13.03 -11.34
CA THR A 37 -0.62 11.92 -11.26
C THR A 37 -0.42 11.57 -9.80
N VAL A 38 -0.61 10.29 -9.47
CA VAL A 38 -0.39 9.73 -8.12
C VAL A 38 0.79 8.78 -8.18
N THR A 39 1.78 8.97 -7.31
CA THR A 39 2.99 8.12 -7.25
C THR A 39 3.21 7.57 -5.86
N THR A 40 3.71 6.33 -5.78
CA THR A 40 4.22 5.77 -4.52
C THR A 40 5.63 6.27 -4.26
N ASP A 41 5.86 6.85 -3.09
CA ASP A 41 7.17 7.34 -2.69
C ASP A 41 7.92 6.31 -1.83
N GLU A 42 7.22 5.73 -0.84
CA GLU A 42 7.79 4.77 0.10
C GLU A 42 6.73 3.74 0.53
N THR A 43 7.15 2.49 0.69
CA THR A 43 6.35 1.44 1.31
C THR A 43 7.15 0.74 2.41
N THR A 44 6.48 0.48 3.53
CA THR A 44 7.02 -0.27 4.66
C THR A 44 6.24 -1.57 4.80
N ALA A 45 6.93 -2.69 4.67
CA ALA A 45 6.37 -4.02 4.93
C ALA A 45 6.11 -4.22 6.43
N VAL A 46 5.20 -5.14 6.75
CA VAL A 46 4.95 -5.55 8.15
C VAL A 46 6.17 -6.28 8.70
N SER A 47 6.54 -6.01 9.96
CA SER A 47 7.75 -6.58 10.57
C SER A 47 7.67 -8.06 10.94
N CYS A 48 6.46 -8.59 11.16
CA CYS A 48 6.22 -9.98 11.54
C CYS A 48 4.90 -10.51 10.96
N PHE A 49 4.78 -11.84 10.85
CA PHE A 49 3.55 -12.46 10.39
C PHE A 49 2.35 -12.06 11.26
N GLY A 50 1.33 -11.44 10.66
CA GLY A 50 0.14 -10.95 11.35
C GLY A 50 0.31 -9.62 12.09
N GLY A 51 1.46 -8.96 11.96
CA GLY A 51 1.68 -7.61 12.48
C GLY A 51 0.89 -6.54 11.71
N ASN A 52 0.94 -5.31 12.23
CA ASN A 52 0.18 -4.18 11.71
C ASN A 52 0.99 -2.87 11.68
N ASP A 53 2.28 -2.94 11.41
CA ASP A 53 3.20 -1.80 11.38
C ASP A 53 3.62 -1.40 9.96
N GLY A 54 2.91 -1.90 8.94
CA GLY A 54 3.12 -1.48 7.55
C GLY A 54 2.69 -0.03 7.31
N ALA A 55 3.23 0.58 6.25
CA ALA A 55 2.93 1.96 5.88
C ALA A 55 3.09 2.21 4.37
N ILE A 56 2.38 3.22 3.88
CA ILE A 56 2.42 3.71 2.50
C ILE A 56 2.55 5.23 2.54
N LYS A 57 3.51 5.77 1.79
CA LYS A 57 3.62 7.20 1.49
C LYS A 57 3.49 7.44 0.00
N ILE A 58 2.76 8.50 -0.35
CA ILE A 58 2.47 8.86 -1.74
C ILE A 58 2.68 10.34 -1.98
N SER A 59 2.79 10.71 -3.25
CA SER A 59 2.75 12.09 -3.71
C SER A 59 1.70 12.24 -4.80
N VAL A 60 1.03 13.40 -4.82
CA VAL A 60 0.10 13.80 -5.87
C VAL A 60 0.65 15.03 -6.59
N THR A 61 0.65 15.01 -7.92
CA THR A 61 1.03 16.16 -8.76
C THR A 61 0.00 16.38 -9.85
N GLY A 62 -0.09 17.61 -10.36
CA GLY A 62 -1.11 18.00 -11.35
C GLY A 62 -2.51 18.11 -10.75
N GLY A 63 -3.54 18.02 -11.59
CA GLY A 63 -4.93 18.29 -11.22
C GLY A 63 -5.16 19.71 -10.71
N ASN A 64 -6.34 19.91 -10.12
CA ASN A 64 -6.65 21.10 -9.33
C ASN A 64 -6.38 20.84 -7.84
N LEU A 65 -6.00 21.88 -7.10
CA LEU A 65 -5.74 21.78 -5.66
C LEU A 65 -7.01 21.33 -4.89
N ASP A 66 -6.79 20.86 -3.66
CA ASP A 66 -7.75 20.23 -2.76
C ASP A 66 -8.16 18.81 -3.20
N TYR A 67 -7.26 17.86 -2.95
CA TYR A 67 -7.48 16.44 -3.24
C TYR A 67 -8.28 15.75 -2.13
N THR A 68 -9.15 14.84 -2.54
CA THR A 68 -9.78 13.86 -1.65
C THR A 68 -9.13 12.49 -1.84
N PHE A 69 -8.72 11.86 -0.75
CA PHE A 69 -8.15 10.52 -0.72
C PHE A 69 -9.22 9.52 -0.28
N ASP A 70 -9.37 8.44 -1.03
CA ASP A 70 -10.24 7.32 -0.70
C ASP A 70 -9.43 6.03 -0.76
N TRP A 71 -8.85 5.68 0.38
CA TRP A 71 -8.17 4.41 0.56
C TRP A 71 -9.17 3.31 0.89
N SER A 72 -8.97 2.16 0.27
CA SER A 72 -9.63 0.90 0.62
C SER A 72 -8.58 -0.21 0.77
N GLY A 73 -8.87 -1.19 1.62
CA GLY A 73 -7.93 -2.30 1.86
C GLY A 73 -8.58 -3.52 2.50
N PRO A 74 -7.76 -4.47 2.99
CA PRO A 74 -8.23 -5.68 3.63
C PRO A 74 -9.07 -5.38 4.88
N SER A 75 -9.89 -6.35 5.30
CA SER A 75 -10.62 -6.27 6.58
C SER A 75 -11.45 -4.99 6.76
N THR A 76 -12.08 -4.51 5.69
CA THR A 76 -12.89 -3.28 5.66
C THR A 76 -12.12 -1.99 5.96
N TYR A 77 -10.79 -2.01 5.79
CA TYR A 77 -9.96 -0.81 5.95
C TYR A 77 -10.42 0.31 5.01
N SER A 78 -10.53 1.52 5.56
CA SER A 78 -10.69 2.76 4.79
C SER A 78 -9.98 3.93 5.47
N SER A 79 -9.54 4.90 4.67
CA SER A 79 -8.86 6.11 5.16
C SER A 79 -9.01 7.26 4.17
N SER A 80 -8.95 8.48 4.68
CA SER A 80 -8.94 9.74 3.90
C SER A 80 -7.67 10.57 4.10
N PHE A 81 -6.66 9.99 4.75
CA PHE A 81 -5.33 10.58 4.83
C PHE A 81 -4.53 10.29 3.56
N GLU A 82 -3.66 11.23 3.18
CA GLU A 82 -2.73 11.08 2.06
C GLU A 82 -1.79 9.89 2.30
N ASP A 83 -1.00 9.97 3.37
CA ASP A 83 -0.15 8.89 3.87
C ASP A 83 -0.89 8.03 4.90
N ILE A 84 -0.69 6.72 4.83
CA ILE A 84 -1.31 5.76 5.74
C ILE A 84 -0.28 4.85 6.40
N ASN A 85 -0.51 4.50 7.67
CA ASN A 85 0.33 3.63 8.47
C ASN A 85 -0.52 2.75 9.38
N GLY A 86 0.12 1.85 10.13
CA GLY A 86 -0.60 0.91 10.98
C GLY A 86 -1.28 -0.20 10.18
N LEU A 87 -0.70 -0.55 9.02
CA LEU A 87 -1.31 -1.43 8.03
C LEU A 87 -0.96 -2.89 8.30
N TYR A 88 -1.94 -3.77 8.10
CA TYR A 88 -1.71 -5.21 7.99
C TYR A 88 -1.18 -5.54 6.58
N ALA A 89 -0.64 -6.74 6.40
CA ALA A 89 -0.31 -7.22 5.08
C ALA A 89 -1.57 -7.37 4.20
N GLY A 90 -1.41 -7.03 2.93
CA GLY A 90 -2.46 -7.14 1.92
C GLY A 90 -2.44 -6.00 0.91
N THR A 91 -3.48 -5.97 0.08
CA THR A 91 -3.58 -5.03 -1.04
C THR A 91 -4.42 -3.81 -0.67
N TYR A 92 -3.83 -2.63 -0.84
CA TYR A 92 -4.45 -1.32 -0.64
C TYR A 92 -4.66 -0.62 -1.98
N THR A 93 -5.85 -0.05 -2.17
CA THR A 93 -6.19 0.74 -3.36
C THR A 93 -6.56 2.14 -2.94
N LEU A 94 -5.93 3.13 -3.55
CA LEU A 94 -6.23 4.54 -3.40
C LEU A 94 -6.92 5.06 -4.64
N LYS A 95 -8.01 5.80 -4.45
CA LYS A 95 -8.53 6.74 -5.43
C LYS A 95 -8.31 8.16 -4.92
N VAL A 96 -7.64 8.98 -5.71
CA VAL A 96 -7.51 10.43 -5.49
C VAL A 96 -8.44 11.14 -6.44
N THR A 97 -9.17 12.15 -5.97
CA THR A 97 -10.02 13.01 -6.81
C THR A 97 -9.73 14.48 -6.51
N ASP A 98 -9.61 15.31 -7.54
CA ASP A 98 -9.50 16.76 -7.37
C ASP A 98 -10.86 17.47 -7.36
N THR A 99 -10.84 18.79 -7.16
CA THR A 99 -12.04 19.64 -7.12
C THR A 99 -12.83 19.72 -8.42
N ASP A 100 -12.19 19.45 -9.56
CA ASP A 100 -12.84 19.43 -10.88
C ASP A 100 -13.36 18.02 -11.24
N GLY A 101 -13.12 17.03 -10.38
CA GLY A 101 -13.55 15.65 -10.57
C GLY A 101 -12.60 14.80 -11.41
N ASN A 102 -11.38 15.27 -11.69
CA ASN A 102 -10.34 14.39 -12.25
C ASN A 102 -9.88 13.41 -11.16
N SER A 103 -9.66 12.16 -11.54
CA SER A 103 -9.24 11.13 -10.60
C SER A 103 -8.02 10.35 -11.07
N GLY A 104 -7.25 9.86 -10.10
CA GLY A 104 -6.14 8.93 -10.30
C GLY A 104 -6.23 7.79 -9.30
N ASP A 105 -5.79 6.61 -9.71
CA ASP A 105 -5.87 5.40 -8.91
C ASP A 105 -4.48 4.79 -8.71
N LEU A 106 -4.27 4.15 -7.56
CA LEU A 106 -3.01 3.49 -7.21
C LEU A 106 -3.32 2.21 -6.43
N THR A 107 -2.61 1.12 -6.75
CA THR A 107 -2.73 -0.16 -6.02
C THR A 107 -1.36 -0.57 -5.51
N ILE A 108 -1.26 -0.85 -4.21
CA ILE A 108 -0.02 -1.19 -3.52
C ILE A 108 -0.25 -2.44 -2.68
N VAL A 109 0.76 -3.32 -2.63
CA VAL A 109 0.78 -4.50 -1.76
C VAL A 109 1.72 -4.24 -0.59
N ILE A 110 1.24 -4.51 0.61
CA ILE A 110 2.05 -4.56 1.83
C ILE A 110 2.34 -6.03 2.13
N ASP A 111 3.63 -6.39 2.09
CA ASP A 111 4.10 -7.74 2.38
C ASP A 111 4.29 -7.98 3.89
N GLN A 112 4.41 -9.25 4.26
CA GLN A 112 4.84 -9.70 5.59
C GLN A 112 5.70 -10.96 5.46
N PRO A 113 6.49 -11.31 6.50
CA PRO A 113 7.15 -12.60 6.58
C PRO A 113 6.13 -13.75 6.60
N ASP A 114 6.55 -14.93 6.13
CA ASP A 114 5.79 -16.17 6.30
C ASP A 114 5.56 -16.50 7.78
N ALA A 115 4.56 -17.31 8.10
CA ALA A 115 4.37 -17.80 9.46
C ALA A 115 5.57 -18.63 9.91
N LEU A 116 6.05 -18.39 11.14
CA LEU A 116 7.10 -19.21 11.74
C LEU A 116 6.59 -20.63 11.97
N THR A 117 7.33 -21.61 11.45
CA THR A 117 7.04 -23.04 11.55
C THR A 117 8.28 -23.79 11.99
N MET A 118 8.07 -24.84 12.78
CA MET A 118 9.15 -25.70 13.28
C MET A 118 8.75 -27.16 13.10
N ALA A 119 9.65 -27.95 12.53
CA ALA A 119 9.47 -29.40 12.44
C ALA A 119 9.52 -30.05 13.84
N THR A 120 9.02 -31.28 13.96
CA THR A 120 9.14 -32.04 15.21
C THR A 120 10.63 -32.24 15.55
N PRO A 121 11.10 -31.80 16.74
CA PRO A 121 12.48 -31.99 17.16
C PRO A 121 12.90 -33.47 17.15
N GLY A 122 14.19 -33.72 16.98
CA GLY A 122 14.78 -35.06 17.04
C GLY A 122 15.69 -35.21 18.25
N SER A 123 15.89 -36.45 18.69
CA SER A 123 16.90 -36.78 19.68
C SER A 123 17.49 -38.17 19.43
N THR A 124 18.71 -38.37 19.89
CA THR A 124 19.34 -39.70 20.01
C THR A 124 19.66 -39.94 21.48
N PRO A 125 19.17 -41.04 22.07
CA PRO A 125 19.50 -41.37 23.45
C PRO A 125 20.98 -41.71 23.59
N VAL A 126 21.48 -41.65 24.84
CA VAL A 126 22.84 -42.12 25.17
C VAL A 126 22.98 -43.62 24.87
N SER A 127 24.16 -44.04 24.40
CA SER A 127 24.38 -45.44 24.00
C SER A 127 24.40 -46.42 25.18
N CYS A 128 24.66 -45.92 26.39
CA CYS A 128 24.75 -46.73 27.59
C CYS A 128 24.37 -45.95 28.85
N ASN A 129 24.09 -46.66 29.94
CA ASN A 129 23.83 -46.05 31.24
C ASN A 129 25.09 -45.31 31.72
N GLY A 130 24.95 -44.03 32.06
CA GLY A 130 26.08 -43.14 32.41
C GLY A 130 26.82 -42.55 31.20
N GLY A 131 26.37 -42.83 29.97
CA GLY A 131 26.92 -42.22 28.77
C GLY A 131 26.60 -40.72 28.66
N ASN A 132 27.37 -40.04 27.81
CA ASN A 132 27.27 -38.61 27.54
C ASN A 132 27.35 -38.34 26.01
N ASP A 133 26.84 -39.26 25.20
CA ASP A 133 26.86 -39.22 23.74
C ASP A 133 25.48 -38.96 23.13
N GLY A 134 24.50 -38.57 23.95
CA GLY A 134 23.16 -38.20 23.50
C GLY A 134 23.16 -36.91 22.67
N THR A 135 22.15 -36.76 21.82
CA THR A 135 21.93 -35.55 21.02
C THR A 135 20.47 -35.11 21.05
N ALA A 136 20.25 -33.80 20.89
CA ALA A 136 18.96 -33.19 20.63
C ALA A 136 19.09 -32.19 19.47
N THR A 137 18.13 -32.17 18.56
CA THR A 137 18.11 -31.24 17.41
C THR A 137 16.74 -30.60 17.26
N ALA A 138 16.70 -29.28 17.13
CA ALA A 138 15.48 -28.53 16.85
C ALA A 138 14.91 -28.83 15.44
N ARG A 139 15.74 -29.40 14.54
CA ARG A 139 15.45 -29.62 13.11
C ARG A 139 15.09 -28.33 12.37
N THR A 140 14.48 -28.47 11.19
CA THR A 140 14.14 -27.37 10.28
C THR A 140 13.18 -26.37 10.92
N VAL A 141 13.62 -25.12 11.03
CA VAL A 141 12.79 -23.93 11.27
C VAL A 141 12.64 -23.17 9.95
N SER A 142 11.43 -22.71 9.64
CA SER A 142 11.12 -21.94 8.42
C SER A 142 10.13 -20.82 8.69
N GLY A 143 10.17 -19.76 7.86
CA GLY A 143 9.29 -18.59 7.98
C GLY A 143 9.63 -17.67 9.16
N GLY A 144 8.88 -16.59 9.34
CA GLY A 144 9.23 -15.52 10.28
C GLY A 144 10.49 -14.77 9.85
N ASN A 145 11.17 -14.14 10.82
CA ASN A 145 12.35 -13.34 10.56
C ASN A 145 13.63 -14.19 10.67
N SER A 146 14.66 -13.83 9.91
CA SER A 146 15.96 -14.50 9.93
C SER A 146 16.70 -14.27 11.26
N GLY A 147 17.67 -15.15 11.57
CA GLY A 147 18.49 -15.03 12.78
C GLY A 147 17.99 -15.83 13.97
N TYR A 148 17.45 -17.04 13.73
CA TYR A 148 17.02 -17.93 14.81
C TYR A 148 18.18 -18.26 15.75
N GLN A 149 17.85 -18.33 17.04
CA GLN A 149 18.75 -18.81 18.07
C GLN A 149 18.07 -19.92 18.85
N TYR A 150 18.87 -20.89 19.25
CA TYR A 150 18.45 -22.09 19.93
C TYR A 150 19.15 -22.17 21.28
N LYS A 151 18.44 -22.68 22.27
CA LYS A 151 19.03 -23.10 23.54
C LYS A 151 18.37 -24.40 23.96
N LEU A 152 19.12 -25.26 24.62
CA LEU A 152 18.60 -26.41 25.32
C LEU A 152 18.51 -26.06 26.81
N ASP A 153 17.34 -26.26 27.40
CA ASP A 153 17.04 -25.99 28.81
C ASP A 153 17.48 -24.59 29.28
N ALA A 154 18.23 -24.53 30.39
CA ALA A 154 18.79 -23.33 30.97
C ALA A 154 20.14 -22.92 30.34
N GLY A 155 20.50 -23.50 29.19
CA GLY A 155 21.70 -23.13 28.43
C GLY A 155 21.62 -21.73 27.82
N THR A 156 22.72 -21.32 27.18
CA THR A 156 22.79 -20.05 26.46
C THR A 156 22.22 -20.17 25.06
N TYR A 157 21.66 -19.08 24.53
CA TYR A 157 21.29 -19.01 23.12
C TYR A 157 22.53 -19.09 22.22
N GLY A 158 22.43 -19.89 21.16
CA GLY A 158 23.42 -20.00 20.11
C GLY A 158 22.75 -20.23 18.76
N THR A 159 23.54 -20.26 17.69
CA THR A 159 23.04 -20.50 16.32
C THR A 159 23.02 -21.98 15.93
N SER A 160 23.59 -22.86 16.77
CA SER A 160 23.53 -24.31 16.56
C SER A 160 22.13 -24.82 16.91
N ASP A 161 21.49 -25.47 15.95
CA ASP A 161 20.21 -26.16 16.15
C ASP A 161 20.38 -27.56 16.77
N THR A 162 21.63 -28.02 16.87
CA THR A 162 22.00 -29.35 17.36
C THR A 162 22.84 -29.22 18.63
N PHE A 163 22.41 -29.95 19.65
CA PHE A 163 23.05 -30.09 20.94
C PHE A 163 23.57 -31.52 21.05
N SER A 164 24.82 -31.68 21.45
CA SER A 164 25.50 -32.98 21.55
C SER A 164 26.23 -33.09 22.86
N GLY A 165 26.63 -34.31 23.22
CA GLY A 165 27.31 -34.54 24.48
C GLY A 165 26.36 -34.66 25.68
N LEU A 166 25.09 -34.94 25.41
CA LEU A 166 24.03 -34.93 26.43
C LEU A 166 24.04 -36.23 27.23
N THR A 167 23.76 -36.12 28.52
CA THR A 167 23.55 -37.27 29.42
C THR A 167 22.08 -37.67 29.46
N ALA A 168 21.78 -38.90 29.92
CA ALA A 168 20.39 -39.31 30.13
C ALA A 168 19.66 -38.36 31.10
N GLY A 169 18.45 -37.92 30.73
CA GLY A 169 17.61 -37.05 31.56
C GLY A 169 17.85 -35.55 31.38
N THR A 170 18.72 -35.16 30.44
CA THR A 170 18.62 -33.86 29.76
C THR A 170 17.40 -33.88 28.85
#